data_AF-A0A954ISV4-F1
#
_entry.id   AF-A0A954ISV4-F1
#
_cell.length_a   1.000
_cell.length_b   1.000
_cell.length_c   1.000
_cell.angle_alpha   90.00
_cell.angle_beta   90.00
_cell.angle_gamma   90.00
#
_symmetry.space_group_name_H-M   'P 1'
#
loop_
_entity.id
_entity.type
_entity.pdbx_description
1 polymer ?
#
loop_
_entity_poly.entity_id
_entity_poly.type
_entity_poly.pdbx_seq_one_letter_code
_entity_poly.pdbx_strand_id
1 'polypeptide(L)'
;SPAVPTAHRTILSALGQTRKLNYKKQTIDTCMKDLSKSLGIKIQVHESVMKIGQPERVIDFETEEPVSHQTAIRLVMQQFGFYEYGLVFGDKQLTIVHGSEYPGTFLCTYSLMSRSDFSIAERERWMQSTRNEVFSDTWGVENKTWIQPGESIFEVAIYQTQKVQTEIRKRM
;
A
#
# COMPACT_ATOMS: atom_id res chain seq x y z
N SER A 1 21.05 3.82 -3.58
CA SER A 1 19.78 3.35 -4.17
C SER A 1 19.31 4.31 -5.26
N PRO A 2 18.72 3.80 -6.36
CA PRO A 2 18.20 4.64 -7.42
C PRO A 2 16.96 5.42 -6.98
N ALA A 3 16.74 6.60 -7.57
CA ALA A 3 15.68 7.50 -7.15
C ALA A 3 14.32 7.11 -7.75
N VAL A 4 13.26 7.18 -6.94
CA VAL A 4 11.86 6.97 -7.38
C VAL A 4 11.49 7.98 -8.48
N PRO A 5 10.66 7.64 -9.49
CA PRO A 5 10.19 8.62 -10.47
C PRO A 5 9.55 9.84 -9.80
N THR A 6 9.78 11.04 -10.34
CA THR A 6 9.36 12.31 -9.71
C THR A 6 7.84 12.38 -9.49
N ALA A 7 7.04 11.96 -10.47
CA ALA A 7 5.58 11.92 -10.34
C ALA A 7 5.12 11.05 -9.15
N HIS A 8 5.83 9.95 -8.89
CA HIS A 8 5.50 9.04 -7.80
C HIS A 8 6.10 9.49 -6.46
N ARG A 9 7.19 10.28 -6.45
CA ARG A 9 7.68 10.94 -5.23
C ARG A 9 6.64 11.89 -4.66
N THR A 10 5.94 12.65 -5.50
CA THR A 10 4.89 13.56 -5.05
C THR A 10 3.75 12.78 -4.37
N ILE A 11 3.32 11.66 -4.96
CA ILE A 11 2.27 10.81 -4.38
C ILE A 11 2.75 10.16 -3.07
N LEU A 12 3.96 9.60 -3.03
CA LEU A 12 4.53 9.01 -1.82
C LEU A 12 4.73 10.05 -0.72
N SER A 13 5.14 11.27 -1.06
CA SER A 13 5.25 12.38 -0.11
C SER A 13 3.88 12.79 0.44
N ALA A 14 2.84 12.81 -0.41
CA ALA A 14 1.47 13.09 0.02
C ALA A 14 0.96 11.97 0.95
N LEU A 15 1.24 10.71 0.63
CA LEU A 15 0.87 9.56 1.45
C LEU A 15 1.50 9.60 2.85
N GLY A 16 2.71 10.16 2.98
CA GLY A 16 3.38 10.36 4.27
C GLY A 16 2.86 11.55 5.09
N GLN A 17 2.03 12.43 4.53
CA GLN A 17 1.43 13.52 5.32
C GLN A 17 0.47 12.94 6.36
N THR A 18 0.46 13.50 7.57
CA THR A 18 -0.32 13.00 8.69
C THR A 18 -1.61 13.78 8.91
N ARG A 19 -2.63 13.09 9.43
CA ARG A 19 -3.92 13.67 9.82
C ARG A 19 -4.56 12.86 10.94
N LYS A 20 -5.43 13.50 11.72
CA LYS A 20 -6.34 12.77 12.61
C LYS A 20 -7.50 12.19 11.80
N LEU A 21 -7.98 11.02 12.23
CA LEU A 21 -9.12 10.33 11.67
C LEU A 21 -10.22 10.26 12.71
N ASN A 22 -11.45 10.53 12.28
CA ASN A 22 -12.65 10.36 13.09
C ASN A 22 -13.77 9.90 12.15
N TYR A 23 -13.90 8.60 11.99
CA TYR A 23 -14.98 7.99 11.22
C TYR A 23 -15.96 7.36 12.18
N LYS A 24 -17.23 7.78 12.10
CA LYS A 24 -18.33 7.24 12.87
C LYS A 24 -19.34 6.63 11.92
N LYS A 25 -19.40 5.31 11.88
CA LYS A 25 -20.31 4.51 11.04
C LYS A 25 -20.35 4.94 9.57
N GLN A 26 -19.18 5.10 8.95
CA GLN A 26 -19.04 5.55 7.56
C GLN A 26 -18.91 4.37 6.60
N THR A 27 -19.27 4.56 5.33
CA THR A 27 -18.98 3.59 4.27
C THR A 27 -17.53 3.74 3.78
N ILE A 28 -16.99 2.70 3.14
CA ILE A 28 -15.67 2.78 2.50
C ILE A 28 -15.60 3.94 1.50
N ASP A 29 -16.64 4.15 0.69
CA ASP A 29 -16.69 5.24 -0.30
C ASP A 29 -16.58 6.62 0.36
N THR A 30 -17.26 6.84 1.49
CA THR A 30 -17.19 8.11 2.23
C THR A 30 -15.79 8.31 2.82
N CYS A 31 -15.21 7.27 3.41
CA CYS A 31 -13.83 7.32 3.92
C CYS A 31 -12.82 7.61 2.80
N MET A 32 -12.91 6.93 1.66
CA MET A 32 -11.99 7.13 0.53
C MET A 32 -12.14 8.51 -0.10
N LYS A 33 -13.37 9.04 -0.19
CA LYS A 33 -13.63 10.40 -0.67
C LYS A 33 -13.03 11.46 0.27
N ASP A 34 -13.16 11.26 1.58
CA ASP A 34 -12.55 12.15 2.58
C ASP A 34 -11.01 12.11 2.52
N LEU A 35 -10.43 10.91 2.45
CA LEU A 35 -8.98 10.74 2.26
C LEU A 35 -8.50 11.35 0.94
N SER A 36 -9.26 11.22 -0.14
CA SER A 36 -8.95 11.85 -1.44
C SER A 36 -8.85 13.37 -1.33
N LYS A 37 -9.81 13.98 -0.62
CA LYS A 37 -9.84 15.45 -0.43
C LYS A 37 -8.61 15.93 0.34
N SER A 38 -8.24 15.21 1.40
CA SER A 38 -7.08 15.54 2.22
C SER A 38 -5.75 15.30 1.49
N LEU A 39 -5.66 14.22 0.71
CA LEU A 39 -4.46 13.85 -0.05
C LEU A 39 -4.26 14.71 -1.31
N GLY A 40 -5.30 15.41 -1.77
CA GLY A 40 -5.27 16.21 -2.99
C GLY A 40 -5.23 15.39 -4.28
N ILE A 41 -5.48 14.09 -4.21
CA ILE A 41 -5.54 13.16 -5.35
C ILE A 41 -6.80 12.29 -5.25
N LYS A 42 -7.29 11.81 -6.39
CA LYS A 42 -8.42 10.89 -6.42
C LYS A 42 -8.00 9.52 -5.89
N ILE A 43 -8.66 9.00 -4.86
CA ILE A 43 -8.53 7.61 -4.42
C ILE A 43 -9.71 6.81 -4.96
N GLN A 44 -9.43 5.69 -5.62
CA GLN A 44 -10.43 4.77 -6.14
C GLN A 44 -10.18 3.37 -5.59
N VAL A 45 -11.23 2.69 -5.15
CA VAL A 45 -11.17 1.26 -4.84
C VAL A 45 -11.61 0.50 -6.09
N HIS A 46 -10.79 -0.46 -6.53
CA HIS A 46 -11.11 -1.26 -7.70
C HIS A 46 -12.28 -2.23 -7.41
N GLU A 47 -13.06 -2.56 -8.44
CA GLU A 47 -14.24 -3.42 -8.30
C GLU A 47 -13.90 -4.82 -7.73
N SER A 48 -12.72 -5.37 -8.03
CA SER A 48 -12.32 -6.67 -7.48
C SER A 48 -12.09 -6.64 -5.98
N VAL A 49 -11.58 -5.52 -5.46
CA VAL A 49 -11.45 -5.29 -4.01
C VAL A 49 -12.85 -5.12 -3.40
N MET A 50 -13.74 -4.39 -4.07
CA MET A 50 -15.12 -4.20 -3.61
C MET A 50 -15.93 -5.50 -3.58
N LYS A 51 -15.66 -6.45 -4.50
CA LYS A 51 -16.30 -7.76 -4.56
C LYS A 51 -15.85 -8.72 -3.44
N ILE A 52 -14.62 -8.58 -2.96
CA ILE A 52 -14.03 -9.49 -1.96
C ILE A 52 -14.21 -8.94 -0.53
N GLY A 53 -14.13 -7.62 -0.37
CA GLY A 53 -14.34 -7.00 0.94
C GLY A 53 -15.81 -7.02 1.38
N GLN A 54 -16.08 -6.33 2.49
CA GLN A 54 -17.40 -6.28 3.12
C GLN A 54 -18.03 -4.89 2.88
N PRO A 55 -18.62 -4.61 1.70
CA PRO A 55 -19.16 -3.29 1.34
C PRO A 55 -20.28 -2.78 2.25
N GLU A 56 -21.01 -3.69 2.88
CA GLU A 56 -22.01 -3.40 3.90
C GLU A 56 -21.41 -3.03 5.27
N ARG A 57 -20.12 -3.28 5.51
CA ARG A 57 -19.48 -3.01 6.78
C ARG A 57 -19.25 -1.52 6.96
N VAL A 58 -19.76 -1.01 8.08
CA VAL A 58 -19.52 0.37 8.50
C VAL A 58 -18.17 0.48 9.19
N ILE A 59 -17.47 1.57 8.88
CA ILE A 59 -16.16 1.91 9.40
C ILE A 59 -16.34 2.85 10.58
N ASP A 60 -15.81 2.44 11.73
CA ASP A 60 -15.94 3.16 12.99
C ASP A 60 -14.60 3.11 13.74
N PHE A 61 -13.85 4.21 13.67
CA PHE A 61 -12.62 4.39 14.44
C PHE A 61 -12.20 5.86 14.52
N GLU A 62 -11.48 6.17 15.60
CA GLU A 62 -10.84 7.45 15.83
C GLU A 62 -9.37 7.21 16.18
N THR A 63 -8.48 8.10 15.72
CA THR A 63 -7.06 8.07 16.07
C THR A 63 -6.77 9.18 17.06
N GLU A 64 -6.18 8.83 18.22
CA GLU A 64 -5.75 9.81 19.23
C GLU A 64 -4.66 10.75 18.66
N GLU A 65 -3.67 10.17 18.00
CA GLU A 65 -2.57 10.86 17.33
C GLU A 65 -2.77 10.90 15.81
N PRO A 66 -2.23 11.93 15.10
CA PRO A 66 -2.24 11.95 13.65
C PRO A 66 -1.50 10.76 13.04
N VAL A 67 -2.11 10.11 12.06
CA VAL A 67 -1.52 9.02 11.29
C VAL A 67 -1.31 9.45 9.84
N SER A 68 -0.37 8.84 9.13
CA SER A 68 -0.18 9.14 7.71
C SER A 68 -1.41 8.76 6.90
N HIS A 69 -1.54 9.31 5.69
CA HIS A 69 -2.58 8.87 4.76
C HIS A 69 -2.41 7.41 4.34
N GLN A 70 -1.18 6.89 4.29
CA GLN A 70 -0.93 5.47 4.04
C GLN A 70 -1.52 4.61 5.16
N THR A 71 -1.23 4.92 6.43
CA THR A 71 -1.87 4.24 7.57
C THR A 71 -3.39 4.46 7.58
N ALA A 72 -3.86 5.64 7.21
CA ALA A 72 -5.29 5.91 7.13
C ALA A 72 -6.01 5.00 6.13
N ILE A 73 -5.47 4.89 4.91
CA ILE A 73 -5.98 3.96 3.88
C ILE A 73 -5.97 2.54 4.44
N ARG A 74 -4.89 2.13 5.09
CA ARG A 74 -4.77 0.80 5.70
C ARG A 74 -5.86 0.52 6.73
N LEU A 75 -6.08 1.42 7.69
CA LEU A 75 -7.08 1.23 8.74
C LEU A 75 -8.49 1.11 8.14
N VAL A 76 -8.80 1.92 7.12
CA VAL A 76 -10.06 1.83 6.37
C VAL A 76 -10.17 0.47 5.67
N MET A 77 -9.13 0.02 4.98
CA MET A 77 -9.11 -1.28 4.28
C MET A 77 -9.22 -2.47 5.25
N GLN A 78 -8.57 -2.41 6.42
CA GLN A 78 -8.67 -3.44 7.45
C GLN A 78 -10.07 -3.53 8.05
N GLN A 79 -10.71 -2.39 8.34
CA GLN A 79 -12.10 -2.38 8.79
C GLN A 79 -13.06 -2.86 7.70
N PHE A 80 -12.75 -2.60 6.44
CA PHE A 80 -13.46 -3.15 5.28
C PHE A 80 -13.24 -4.66 5.07
N GLY A 81 -12.32 -5.29 5.84
CA GLY A 81 -12.05 -6.72 5.79
C GLY A 81 -11.05 -7.13 4.70
N PHE A 82 -10.25 -6.19 4.18
CA PHE A 82 -9.32 -6.44 3.08
C PHE A 82 -7.89 -6.04 3.46
N TYR A 83 -7.04 -7.06 3.63
CA TYR A 83 -5.73 -6.90 4.29
C TYR A 83 -4.55 -6.86 3.31
N GLU A 84 -4.72 -7.41 2.11
CA GLU A 84 -3.66 -7.51 1.11
C GLU A 84 -4.06 -6.76 -0.16
N TYR A 85 -3.53 -5.55 -0.33
CA TYR A 85 -3.84 -4.70 -1.48
C TYR A 85 -2.59 -4.05 -2.06
N GLY A 86 -2.70 -3.65 -3.33
CA GLY A 86 -1.74 -2.79 -4.00
C GLY A 86 -2.30 -1.37 -4.16
N LEU A 87 -1.42 -0.37 -4.24
CA LEU A 87 -1.76 1.00 -4.61
C LEU A 87 -1.11 1.31 -5.96
N VAL A 88 -1.91 1.39 -7.02
CA VAL A 88 -1.45 1.77 -8.36
C VAL A 88 -1.48 3.29 -8.49
N PHE A 89 -0.37 3.88 -8.89
CA PHE A 89 -0.25 5.32 -9.09
C PHE A 89 -0.53 5.70 -10.56
N GLY A 90 -1.49 6.61 -10.74
CA GLY A 90 -1.78 7.27 -12.01
C GLY A 90 -1.60 8.79 -11.89
N ASP A 91 -1.91 9.52 -12.96
CA ASP A 91 -1.86 10.99 -12.92
C ASP A 91 -2.97 11.55 -12.02
N LYS A 92 -2.57 12.16 -10.89
CA LYS A 92 -3.46 12.65 -9.81
C LYS A 92 -4.46 11.63 -9.29
N GLN A 93 -4.16 10.35 -9.43
CA GLN A 93 -5.01 9.26 -9.00
C GLN A 93 -4.21 8.16 -8.31
N LEU A 94 -4.81 7.58 -7.29
CA LEU A 94 -4.37 6.37 -6.64
C LEU A 94 -5.51 5.35 -6.71
N THR A 95 -5.21 4.15 -7.20
CA THR A 95 -6.19 3.06 -7.28
C THR A 95 -5.78 1.93 -6.35
N ILE A 96 -6.66 1.55 -5.43
CA ILE A 96 -6.51 0.42 -4.52
C ILE A 96 -6.99 -0.83 -5.25
N VAL A 97 -6.11 -1.80 -5.40
CA VAL A 97 -6.33 -2.99 -6.24
C VAL A 97 -6.04 -4.27 -5.46
N HIS A 98 -6.60 -5.38 -5.91
CA HIS A 98 -6.16 -6.69 -5.44
C HIS A 98 -4.70 -6.88 -5.90
N GLY A 99 -3.80 -7.22 -4.98
CA GLY A 99 -2.35 -7.29 -5.27
C GLY A 99 -2.00 -8.23 -6.43
N SER A 100 -2.89 -9.18 -6.77
CA SER A 100 -2.71 -10.10 -7.89
C SER A 100 -3.04 -9.56 -9.28
N GLU A 101 -3.84 -8.50 -9.43
CA GLU A 101 -4.60 -8.29 -10.68
C GLU A 101 -4.11 -7.14 -11.58
N TYR A 102 -3.19 -6.29 -11.12
CA TYR A 102 -2.97 -4.99 -11.78
C TYR A 102 -1.58 -4.77 -12.41
N PRO A 103 -1.52 -4.35 -13.69
CA PRO A 103 -0.30 -3.92 -14.37
C PRO A 103 0.05 -2.45 -14.03
N GLY A 104 1.10 -2.19 -13.23
CA GLY A 104 1.58 -0.81 -12.99
C GLY A 104 2.78 -0.70 -12.05
N THR A 105 3.16 0.53 -11.68
CA THR A 105 4.07 0.74 -10.54
C THR A 105 3.23 0.89 -9.28
N PHE A 106 3.25 -0.12 -8.42
CA PHE A 106 2.34 -0.19 -7.28
C PHE A 106 3.09 -0.40 -5.98
N LEU A 107 2.50 0.11 -4.89
CA LEU A 107 2.95 -0.16 -3.53
C LEU A 107 2.12 -1.32 -2.94
N CYS A 108 2.79 -2.41 -2.58
CA CYS A 108 2.20 -3.50 -1.79
C CYS A 108 2.58 -3.35 -0.31
N THR A 109 1.60 -3.54 0.56
CA THR A 109 1.81 -3.65 2.00
C THR A 109 1.52 -5.08 2.42
N TYR A 110 2.54 -5.75 2.96
CA TYR A 110 2.39 -7.09 3.52
C TYR A 110 2.17 -6.97 5.03
N SER A 111 1.06 -7.53 5.51
CA SER A 111 0.79 -7.67 6.94
C SER A 111 1.56 -8.87 7.49
N LEU A 112 2.32 -8.65 8.55
CA LEU A 112 3.09 -9.69 9.24
C LEU A 112 2.45 -10.09 10.57
N MET A 113 1.25 -9.58 10.87
CA MET A 113 0.54 -9.84 12.13
C MET A 113 0.18 -11.32 12.36
N SER A 114 0.07 -12.11 11.29
CA SER A 114 -0.24 -13.55 11.36
C SER A 114 0.98 -14.42 11.65
N ARG A 115 2.18 -13.83 11.73
CA ARG A 115 3.42 -14.57 11.99
C ARG A 115 3.77 -14.61 13.48
N SER A 116 3.99 -15.80 13.99
CA SER A 116 4.32 -16.04 15.40
C SER A 116 5.77 -15.69 15.77
N ASP A 117 6.67 -15.55 14.80
CA ASP A 117 8.12 -15.36 14.97
C ASP A 117 8.57 -13.89 14.90
N PHE A 118 7.66 -12.94 15.15
CA PHE A 118 7.86 -11.56 14.72
C PHE A 118 8.85 -10.75 15.59
N SER A 119 9.84 -10.10 14.94
CA SER A 119 10.79 -9.17 15.54
C SER A 119 11.28 -8.10 14.54
N ILE A 120 11.94 -7.04 15.01
CA ILE A 120 12.58 -6.02 14.14
C ILE A 120 13.60 -6.68 13.21
N ALA A 121 14.39 -7.62 13.72
CA ALA A 121 15.39 -8.35 12.94
C ALA A 121 14.75 -9.22 11.83
N GLU A 122 13.61 -9.85 12.12
CA GLU A 122 12.84 -10.58 11.10
C GLU A 122 12.28 -9.65 10.03
N ARG A 123 11.73 -8.48 10.40
CA ARG A 123 11.29 -7.45 9.43
C ARG A 123 12.42 -7.07 8.48
N GLU A 124 13.61 -6.82 9.02
CA GLU A 124 14.80 -6.48 8.24
C GLU A 124 15.29 -7.65 7.36
N ARG A 125 15.26 -8.88 7.89
CA ARG A 125 15.57 -10.09 7.12
C ARG A 125 14.61 -10.26 5.95
N TRP A 126 13.31 -10.08 6.16
CA TRP A 126 12.29 -10.14 5.11
C TRP A 126 12.49 -9.06 4.06
N MET A 127 12.68 -7.81 4.49
CA MET A 127 13.04 -6.73 3.58
C MET A 127 14.26 -7.08 2.72
N GLN A 128 15.26 -7.72 3.31
CA GLN A 128 16.48 -8.09 2.60
C GLN A 128 16.30 -9.31 1.70
N SER A 129 15.52 -10.31 2.11
CA SER A 129 15.13 -11.46 1.27
C SER A 129 14.39 -10.99 0.03
N THR A 130 13.36 -10.15 0.20
CA THR A 130 12.59 -9.64 -0.94
C THR A 130 13.41 -8.70 -1.82
N ARG A 131 14.41 -7.98 -1.27
CA ARG A 131 15.38 -7.24 -2.09
C ARG A 131 16.24 -8.20 -2.94
N ASN A 132 16.67 -9.32 -2.36
CA ASN A 132 17.54 -10.29 -3.02
C ASN A 132 16.80 -11.15 -4.05
N GLU A 133 15.52 -11.49 -3.82
CA GLU A 133 14.66 -12.23 -4.74
C GLU A 133 14.38 -11.46 -6.04
N VAL A 134 14.45 -10.13 -5.97
CA VAL A 134 14.36 -9.25 -7.12
C VAL A 134 15.76 -9.10 -7.74
N PHE A 135 16.19 -10.12 -8.51
CA PHE A 135 17.49 -10.18 -9.21
C PHE A 135 17.95 -8.84 -9.77
N SER A 136 19.12 -8.35 -9.35
CA SER A 136 19.75 -7.07 -9.74
C SER A 136 19.83 -6.81 -11.25
N ASP A 137 19.82 -7.89 -12.02
CA ASP A 137 20.09 -7.96 -13.45
C ASP A 137 18.84 -7.67 -14.28
N THR A 138 17.66 -7.65 -13.65
CA THR A 138 16.39 -7.21 -14.25
C THR A 138 16.17 -5.69 -14.19
N TRP A 139 17.10 -4.95 -13.56
CA TRP A 139 16.93 -3.56 -13.16
C TRP A 139 17.45 -2.59 -14.23
N GLY A 140 16.59 -2.25 -15.20
CA GLY A 140 16.78 -1.03 -16.00
C GLY A 140 16.47 0.24 -15.19
N VAL A 141 16.94 1.41 -15.61
CA VAL A 141 16.66 2.71 -14.94
C VAL A 141 15.15 2.94 -14.73
N GLU A 142 14.33 2.36 -15.60
CA GLU A 142 12.86 2.49 -15.65
C GLU A 142 12.09 1.35 -14.95
N ASN A 143 12.75 0.25 -14.56
CA ASN A 143 12.10 -0.97 -14.02
C ASN A 143 12.75 -1.41 -12.71
N LYS A 144 12.41 -0.77 -11.59
CA LYS A 144 13.06 -1.04 -10.29
C LYS A 144 12.05 -1.38 -9.19
N THR A 145 12.59 -1.99 -8.14
CA THR A 145 11.89 -2.25 -6.88
C THR A 145 12.50 -1.39 -5.78
N TRP A 146 11.65 -0.72 -5.01
CA TRP A 146 12.03 0.06 -3.85
C TRP A 146 11.32 -0.52 -2.64
N ILE A 147 12.09 -1.05 -1.70
CA ILE A 147 11.57 -1.66 -0.47
C ILE A 147 11.90 -0.73 0.70
N GLN A 148 10.85 -0.27 1.37
CA GLN A 148 10.92 0.59 2.55
C GLN A 148 10.33 -0.15 3.76
N PRO A 149 10.82 0.13 4.98
CA PRO A 149 10.10 -0.28 6.18
C PRO A 149 8.67 0.24 6.10
N GLY A 150 7.68 -0.57 6.46
CA GLY A 150 6.34 -0.06 6.69
C GLY A 150 6.31 0.90 7.89
N GLU A 151 5.19 1.60 8.05
CA GLU A 151 5.00 2.52 9.16
C GLU A 151 4.80 1.79 10.49
N SER A 152 4.34 0.54 10.41
CA SER A 152 4.36 -0.40 11.52
C SER A 152 5.55 -1.34 11.43
N ILE A 153 6.04 -1.82 12.58
CA ILE A 153 6.97 -2.94 12.61
C ILE A 153 6.39 -4.18 11.92
N PHE A 154 5.06 -4.33 11.88
CA PHE A 154 4.39 -5.48 11.27
C PHE A 154 4.26 -5.38 9.75
N GLU A 155 4.95 -4.45 9.10
CA GLU A 155 4.72 -4.13 7.70
C GLU A 155 6.01 -3.93 6.92
N VAL A 156 5.97 -4.36 5.67
CA VAL A 156 6.95 -4.00 4.65
C VAL A 156 6.20 -3.38 3.47
N ALA A 157 6.69 -2.22 3.04
CA ALA A 157 6.18 -1.46 1.92
C ALA A 157 7.07 -1.73 0.70
N ILE A 158 6.51 -2.35 -0.33
CA ILE A 158 7.25 -2.76 -1.53
C ILE A 158 6.66 -2.04 -2.72
N TYR A 159 7.44 -1.12 -3.28
CA TYR A 159 7.08 -0.41 -4.49
C TYR A 159 7.80 -1.04 -5.69
N GLN A 160 7.07 -1.59 -6.64
CA GLN A 160 7.65 -2.30 -7.80
C GLN A 160 6.97 -1.91 -9.09
N THR A 161 7.70 -1.97 -10.19
CA THR A 161 7.08 -1.99 -11.53
C THR A 161 6.47 -3.36 -11.81
N GLN A 162 5.41 -3.40 -12.63
CA GLN A 162 4.76 -4.63 -13.07
C GLN A 162 5.73 -5.68 -13.61
N LYS A 163 6.68 -5.24 -14.45
CA LYS A 163 7.66 -6.14 -15.08
C LYS A 163 8.41 -6.94 -14.03
N VAL A 164 8.74 -6.30 -12.90
CA VAL A 164 9.42 -6.94 -11.77
C VAL A 164 8.48 -7.91 -11.05
N GLN A 165 7.24 -7.51 -10.74
CA GLN A 165 6.27 -8.38 -10.09
C GLN A 165 5.99 -9.65 -10.90
N THR A 166 5.78 -9.52 -12.21
CA THR A 166 5.54 -10.64 -13.12
C THR A 166 6.70 -11.62 -13.09
N GLU A 167 7.93 -11.12 -12.99
CA GLU A 167 9.12 -11.95 -12.96
C GLU A 167 9.31 -12.69 -11.63
N ILE A 168 8.97 -12.07 -10.50
CA ILE A 168 8.95 -12.74 -9.18
C ILE A 168 7.93 -13.89 -9.19
N ARG A 169 6.71 -13.65 -9.69
CA ARG A 169 5.64 -14.68 -9.69
C ARG A 169 5.95 -15.90 -10.53
N LYS A 170 6.74 -15.78 -11.60
CA LYS A 170 7.15 -16.95 -12.40
C LYS A 170 8.10 -17.87 -11.64
N ARG A 171 8.71 -17.38 -10.55
CA ARG A 171 9.72 -18.10 -9.76
C ARG A 171 9.16 -18.67 -8.46
N MET A 172 7.90 -18.35 -8.12
CA MET A 172 7.15 -18.89 -6.98
C MET A 172 6.20 -19.97 -7.46
#